data_AF-A0A1V2JT04-F1
#
_entry.id   AF-A0A1V2JT04-F1
#
_cell.length_a   1.000
_cell.length_b   1.000
_cell.length_c   1.000
_cell.angle_alpha   90.00
_cell.angle_beta   90.00
_cell.angle_gamma   90.00
#
_symmetry.space_group_name_H-M   'P 1'
#
loop_
_entity.id
_entity.type
_entity.pdbx_description
1 polymer ?
#
loop_
_entity_poly.entity_id
_entity_poly.type
_entity_poly.pdbx_seq_one_letter_code
_entity_poly.pdbx_strand_id
1 'polypeptide(L)'
;MRTFTLRLTPGTIAANQDTIAPTIDEQIVELHRQGISRRKIEQRLGVTEHHVRRLTSGVVKGQKSYNDPFGRAVAKAYPLAVSPLGIKDYLFHSIMFECYGSTWNSQEGKREGGYDKDCASRVRMRIREIAASRGEVAVFLMDWFDARAPVECNRKIRECAVTLAQRLQDVVDEYMAACGVELVVDEGSPNQFEGDQYLTEFAKQRKAARSHILKLAIPEVGSEPISVLIERAEEQANGLGRMPDAVMGKVDSYDGYSLEPTGSNPFLDYVEDQGWLRPEHYAEVEESIANLGY
;
A
#
# COMPACT_ATOMS: atom_id res chain seq x y z
N MET A 1 65.69 -4.55 -69.64
CA MET A 1 64.62 -4.70 -68.64
C MET A 1 63.59 -3.60 -68.90
N ARG A 2 62.39 -3.96 -69.37
CA ARG A 2 61.30 -3.01 -69.65
C ARG A 2 60.35 -2.98 -68.45
N THR A 3 60.20 -1.82 -67.85
CA THR A 3 59.36 -1.57 -66.67
C THR A 3 57.90 -1.52 -67.11
N PHE A 4 57.08 -2.45 -66.60
CA PHE A 4 55.63 -2.41 -66.78
C PHE A 4 55.01 -1.55 -65.68
N THR A 5 54.33 -0.47 -66.07
CA THR A 5 53.56 0.38 -65.15
C THR A 5 52.07 0.11 -65.37
N LEU A 6 51.44 -0.59 -64.42
CA LEU A 6 49.98 -0.77 -64.37
C LEU A 6 49.34 0.54 -63.88
N ARG A 7 48.60 1.21 -64.76
CA ARG A 7 47.69 2.30 -64.38
C ARG A 7 46.31 1.69 -64.09
N LEU A 8 45.98 1.55 -62.81
CA LEU A 8 44.62 1.25 -62.38
C LEU A 8 43.81 2.56 -62.43
N THR A 9 42.87 2.65 -63.36
CA THR A 9 41.79 3.64 -63.29
C THR A 9 40.82 3.21 -62.18
N PRO A 10 40.40 4.11 -61.27
CA PRO A 10 39.35 3.79 -60.31
C PRO A 10 38.03 3.66 -61.06
N GLY A 11 37.68 2.42 -61.42
CA GLY A 11 36.32 2.08 -61.80
C GLY A 11 35.46 2.12 -60.55
N THR A 12 34.61 3.14 -60.45
CA THR A 12 33.52 3.21 -59.47
C THR A 12 32.60 2.02 -59.70
N ILE A 13 32.81 0.91 -59.00
CA ILE A 13 31.81 -0.14 -58.87
C ILE A 13 30.76 0.44 -57.94
N ALA A 14 29.72 1.03 -58.52
CA ALA A 14 28.48 1.32 -57.83
C ALA A 14 27.92 -0.02 -57.34
N ALA A 15 28.20 -0.35 -56.08
CA ALA A 15 27.45 -1.35 -55.36
C ALA A 15 26.05 -0.77 -55.08
N ASN A 16 25.17 -0.88 -56.08
CA ASN A 16 23.73 -0.91 -55.84
C ASN A 16 23.44 -2.17 -55.01
N GLN A 17 23.51 -2.05 -53.69
CA GLN A 17 22.77 -2.92 -52.79
C GLN A 17 21.50 -2.18 -52.43
N ASP A 18 20.42 -2.56 -53.10
CA ASP A 18 19.06 -2.19 -52.79
C ASP A 18 18.74 -2.59 -51.35
N THR A 19 18.89 -1.67 -50.39
CA THR A 19 18.16 -1.76 -49.14
C THR A 19 16.70 -1.44 -49.44
N ILE A 20 15.95 -2.45 -49.87
CA ILE A 20 14.49 -2.38 -50.00
C ILE A 20 13.98 -2.04 -48.60
N ALA A 21 13.48 -0.82 -48.41
CA ALA A 21 12.84 -0.43 -47.16
C ALA A 21 11.69 -1.41 -46.88
N PRO A 22 11.57 -1.94 -45.65
CA PRO A 22 10.54 -2.92 -45.33
C PRO A 22 9.17 -2.32 -45.63
N THR A 23 8.36 -3.07 -46.36
CA THR A 23 7.04 -2.61 -46.79
C THR A 23 6.17 -2.36 -45.56
N ILE A 24 5.25 -1.40 -45.62
CA ILE A 24 4.34 -1.07 -44.50
C ILE A 24 3.64 -2.34 -43.97
N ASP A 25 3.30 -3.27 -44.87
CA ASP A 25 2.67 -4.55 -44.53
C ASP A 25 3.59 -5.48 -43.70
N GLU A 26 4.89 -5.51 -44.00
CA GLU A 26 5.89 -6.28 -43.25
C GLU A 26 6.11 -5.65 -41.87
N GLN A 27 6.08 -4.33 -41.77
CA GLN A 27 6.17 -3.60 -40.50
C GLN A 27 4.96 -3.89 -39.60
N ILE A 28 3.74 -3.98 -40.16
CA ILE A 28 2.53 -4.34 -39.39
C ILE A 28 2.65 -5.74 -38.80
N VAL A 29 3.11 -6.72 -39.59
CA VAL A 29 3.27 -8.11 -39.13
C VAL A 29 4.35 -8.20 -38.06
N GLU A 30 5.48 -7.49 -38.24
CA GLU A 30 6.58 -7.48 -37.28
C GLU A 30 6.18 -6.81 -35.95
N LEU A 31 5.49 -5.66 -35.98
CA LEU A 31 4.98 -5.00 -34.77
C LEU A 31 3.94 -5.87 -34.04
N HIS A 32 3.11 -6.62 -34.78
CA HIS A 32 2.16 -7.57 -34.18
C HIS A 32 2.86 -8.79 -33.56
N ARG A 33 3.93 -9.28 -34.19
CA ARG A 33 4.82 -10.31 -33.61
C ARG A 33 5.54 -9.80 -32.37
N GLN A 34 5.88 -8.52 -32.29
CA GLN A 34 6.44 -7.89 -31.09
C GLN A 34 5.41 -7.66 -29.96
N GLY A 35 4.15 -8.07 -30.16
CA GLY A 35 3.12 -8.05 -29.12
C GLY A 35 2.41 -6.70 -28.95
N ILE A 36 2.64 -5.73 -29.85
CA ILE A 36 1.97 -4.42 -29.83
C ILE A 36 0.49 -4.57 -30.20
N SER A 37 -0.40 -3.80 -29.55
CA SER A 37 -1.84 -3.87 -29.83
C SER A 37 -2.19 -3.27 -31.20
N ARG A 38 -3.18 -3.83 -31.89
CA ARG A 38 -3.63 -3.38 -33.22
C ARG A 38 -3.92 -1.88 -33.28
N ARG A 39 -4.59 -1.34 -32.25
CA ARG A 39 -4.88 0.09 -32.10
C ARG A 39 -3.61 0.95 -32.00
N LYS A 40 -2.55 0.44 -31.37
CA LYS A 40 -1.26 1.16 -31.25
C LYS A 40 -0.44 1.05 -32.53
N ILE A 41 -0.62 -0.02 -33.32
CA ILE A 41 -0.03 -0.17 -34.67
C ILE A 41 -0.72 0.80 -35.64
N GLU A 42 -2.05 0.89 -35.58
CA GLU A 42 -2.87 1.84 -36.35
C GLU A 42 -2.39 3.28 -36.16
N GLN A 43 -2.26 3.72 -34.90
CA GLN A 43 -1.79 5.07 -34.56
C GLN A 43 -0.33 5.32 -34.98
N ARG A 44 0.53 4.30 -34.96
CA ARG A 44 1.95 4.43 -35.25
C ARG A 44 2.26 4.48 -36.74
N LEU A 45 1.49 3.75 -37.55
CA LEU A 45 1.72 3.62 -38.99
C LEU A 45 0.67 4.36 -39.85
N GLY A 46 -0.36 4.96 -39.24
CA GLY A 46 -1.38 5.74 -39.95
C GLY A 46 -2.26 4.91 -40.89
N VAL A 47 -2.35 3.61 -40.67
CA VAL A 47 -3.11 2.64 -41.49
C VAL A 47 -4.47 2.37 -40.89
N THR A 48 -5.46 2.01 -41.73
CA THR A 48 -6.81 1.72 -41.27
C THR A 48 -6.88 0.41 -40.46
N GLU A 49 -7.78 0.36 -39.47
CA GLU A 49 -8.00 -0.83 -38.63
C GLU A 49 -8.24 -2.10 -39.46
N HIS A 50 -9.02 -1.99 -40.54
CA HIS A 50 -9.33 -3.10 -41.44
C HIS A 50 -8.06 -3.69 -42.08
N HIS A 51 -7.11 -2.84 -42.49
CA HIS A 51 -5.84 -3.27 -43.10
C HIS A 51 -4.95 -3.99 -42.08
N VAL A 52 -4.84 -3.46 -40.87
CA VAL A 52 -4.11 -4.10 -39.76
C VAL A 52 -4.75 -5.44 -39.37
N ARG A 53 -6.09 -5.52 -39.30
CA ARG A 53 -6.81 -6.76 -38.94
C ARG A 53 -6.61 -7.85 -39.99
N ARG A 54 -6.62 -7.51 -41.27
CA ARG A 54 -6.38 -8.46 -42.37
C ARG A 54 -4.98 -9.07 -42.29
N LEU A 55 -3.95 -8.23 -42.14
CA LEU A 55 -2.55 -8.66 -42.11
C LEU A 55 -2.15 -9.38 -40.81
N THR A 56 -2.87 -9.12 -39.72
CA THR A 56 -2.62 -9.77 -38.42
C THR A 56 -3.54 -10.97 -38.16
N SER A 57 -4.42 -11.31 -39.11
CA SER A 57 -5.25 -12.52 -39.02
C SER A 57 -4.40 -13.77 -39.23
N GLY A 58 -4.42 -14.69 -38.26
CA GLY A 58 -3.62 -15.92 -38.30
C GLY A 58 -2.17 -15.79 -37.79
N VAL A 59 -1.69 -14.57 -37.48
CA VAL A 59 -0.37 -14.38 -36.87
C VAL A 59 -0.49 -14.50 -35.35
N VAL A 60 0.19 -15.47 -34.75
CA VAL A 60 0.28 -15.60 -33.29
C VAL A 60 0.96 -14.34 -32.76
N LYS A 61 0.25 -13.61 -31.88
CA LYS A 61 0.80 -12.46 -31.18
C LYS A 61 2.01 -12.92 -30.37
N GLY A 62 3.20 -12.38 -30.63
CA GLY A 62 4.36 -12.78 -29.86
C GLY A 62 4.24 -12.33 -28.41
N GLN A 63 5.03 -12.98 -27.54
CA GLN A 63 5.05 -12.72 -26.11
C GLN A 63 5.18 -11.21 -25.87
N LYS A 64 4.30 -10.66 -25.03
CA LYS A 64 4.40 -9.27 -24.54
C LYS A 64 5.84 -9.02 -24.11
N SER A 65 6.43 -7.96 -24.66
CA SER A 65 7.76 -7.44 -24.27
C SER A 65 7.94 -7.45 -22.75
N TYR A 66 9.14 -7.83 -22.30
CA TYR A 66 9.63 -7.85 -20.91
C TYR A 66 9.50 -6.50 -20.16
N ASN A 67 8.98 -5.45 -20.80
CA ASN A 67 8.72 -4.13 -20.21
C ASN A 67 7.35 -3.97 -19.52
N ASP A 68 6.51 -5.02 -19.45
CA ASP A 68 5.27 -4.98 -18.65
C ASP A 68 5.62 -5.03 -17.14
N PRO A 69 5.23 -4.03 -16.31
CA PRO A 69 5.41 -4.05 -14.86
C PRO A 69 5.02 -5.37 -14.21
N PHE A 70 3.93 -5.98 -14.71
CA PHE A 70 3.45 -7.27 -14.25
C PHE A 70 4.47 -8.39 -14.50
N GLY A 71 5.02 -8.48 -15.71
CA GLY A 71 6.01 -9.48 -16.07
C GLY A 71 7.30 -9.34 -15.27
N ARG A 72 7.74 -8.10 -15.04
CA ARG A 72 8.92 -7.79 -14.21
C ARG A 72 8.71 -8.20 -12.75
N ALA A 73 7.56 -7.86 -12.17
CA ALA A 73 7.22 -8.22 -10.80
C ALA A 73 7.19 -9.74 -10.61
N VAL A 74 6.54 -10.47 -11.53
CA VAL A 74 6.52 -11.94 -11.52
C VAL A 74 7.95 -12.50 -11.62
N ALA A 75 8.75 -12.01 -12.57
CA ALA A 75 10.11 -12.51 -12.77
C ALA A 75 11.02 -12.29 -11.54
N LYS A 76 10.89 -11.15 -10.84
CA LYS A 76 11.68 -10.82 -9.65
C LYS A 76 11.19 -11.54 -8.39
N ALA A 77 9.87 -11.61 -8.17
CA ALA A 77 9.32 -12.20 -6.96
C ALA A 77 9.30 -13.73 -6.99
N TYR A 78 9.19 -14.34 -8.18
CA TYR A 78 9.17 -15.80 -8.34
C TYR A 78 10.33 -16.54 -7.64
N PRO A 79 11.63 -16.22 -7.90
CA PRO A 79 12.73 -16.97 -7.28
C PRO A 79 12.75 -16.86 -5.75
N LEU A 80 12.26 -15.74 -5.20
CA LEU A 80 12.14 -15.58 -3.75
C LEU A 80 10.96 -16.37 -3.19
N ALA A 81 9.82 -16.38 -3.90
CA ALA A 81 8.63 -17.08 -3.46
C ALA A 81 8.82 -18.61 -3.41
N VAL A 82 9.61 -19.19 -4.32
CA VAL A 82 9.90 -20.64 -4.35
C VAL A 82 11.12 -21.03 -3.51
N SER A 83 11.83 -20.04 -2.95
CA SER A 83 12.94 -20.27 -2.02
C SER A 83 12.46 -21.04 -0.78
N PRO A 84 13.32 -21.84 -0.11
CA PRO A 84 12.98 -22.48 1.16
C PRO A 84 12.47 -21.53 2.24
N LEU A 85 12.86 -20.25 2.18
CA LEU A 85 12.40 -19.21 3.11
C LEU A 85 11.12 -18.50 2.65
N GLY A 86 10.67 -18.73 1.42
CA GLY A 86 9.60 -17.94 0.79
C GLY A 86 9.93 -16.46 0.66
N ILE A 87 8.92 -15.68 0.28
CA ILE A 87 8.99 -14.22 0.20
C ILE A 87 8.12 -13.58 1.28
N LYS A 88 8.69 -12.65 2.07
CA LYS A 88 7.92 -11.86 3.04
C LYS A 88 7.10 -10.77 2.35
N ASP A 89 5.98 -10.37 2.96
CA ASP A 89 5.08 -9.37 2.41
C ASP A 89 5.79 -8.04 2.15
N TYR A 90 6.62 -7.54 3.07
CA TYR A 90 7.38 -6.30 2.83
C TYR A 90 8.33 -6.39 1.62
N LEU A 91 8.98 -7.54 1.41
CA LEU A 91 9.86 -7.77 0.26
C LEU A 91 9.06 -7.83 -1.04
N PHE A 92 7.92 -8.51 -1.01
CA PHE A 92 7.00 -8.56 -2.15
C PHE A 92 6.53 -7.15 -2.52
N HIS A 93 6.09 -6.36 -1.53
CA HIS A 93 5.66 -4.99 -1.75
C HIS A 93 6.80 -4.08 -2.25
N SER A 94 8.03 -4.26 -1.76
CA SER A 94 9.22 -3.56 -2.29
C SER A 94 9.43 -3.85 -3.79
N ILE A 95 9.29 -5.11 -4.23
CA ILE A 95 9.39 -5.49 -5.64
C ILE A 95 8.25 -4.87 -6.46
N MET A 96 7.03 -4.86 -5.91
CA MET A 96 5.88 -4.24 -6.56
C MET A 96 6.10 -2.73 -6.74
N PHE A 97 6.58 -2.03 -5.72
CA PHE A 97 6.95 -0.62 -5.81
C PHE A 97 8.04 -0.36 -6.86
N GLU A 98 9.08 -1.19 -6.90
CA GLU A 98 10.14 -1.06 -7.91
C GLU A 98 9.60 -1.28 -9.34
N CYS A 99 8.65 -2.21 -9.51
CA CYS A 99 8.14 -2.57 -10.84
C CYS A 99 7.04 -1.64 -11.34
N TYR A 100 6.17 -1.16 -10.45
CA TYR A 100 4.99 -0.34 -10.77
C TYR A 100 5.18 1.14 -10.45
N GLY A 101 6.23 1.50 -9.71
CA GLY A 101 6.47 2.85 -9.21
C GLY A 101 5.69 3.17 -7.92
N SER A 102 5.95 4.35 -7.38
CA SER A 102 5.20 4.94 -6.27
C SER A 102 4.97 6.42 -6.51
N THR A 103 3.87 6.94 -5.99
CA THR A 103 3.55 8.38 -5.94
C THR A 103 3.36 8.81 -4.48
N TRP A 104 3.85 9.99 -4.11
CA TRP A 104 3.58 10.56 -2.80
C TRP A 104 2.12 11.01 -2.72
N ASN A 105 1.35 10.49 -1.77
CA ASN A 105 0.04 11.02 -1.43
C ASN A 105 0.21 12.06 -0.32
N SER A 106 0.08 13.33 -0.70
CA SER A 106 0.27 14.47 0.20
C SER A 106 -0.89 14.70 1.19
N GLN A 107 -2.04 14.07 0.96
CA GLN A 107 -3.18 14.10 1.89
C GLN A 107 -3.00 13.10 3.03
N GLU A 108 -2.42 11.93 2.73
CA GLU A 108 -2.23 10.86 3.70
C GLU A 108 -0.79 10.77 4.24
N GLY A 109 0.11 11.63 3.75
CA GLY A 109 1.51 11.67 4.16
C GLY A 109 2.25 10.35 3.92
N LYS A 110 1.87 9.61 2.88
CA LYS A 110 2.44 8.28 2.60
C LYS A 110 2.69 8.04 1.11
N ARG A 111 3.68 7.20 0.80
CA ARG A 111 3.89 6.71 -0.57
C ARG A 111 2.86 5.65 -0.94
N GLU A 112 2.11 5.90 -2.00
CA GLU A 112 1.19 4.95 -2.60
C GLU A 112 1.83 4.25 -3.79
N GLY A 113 1.60 2.94 -3.92
CA GLY A 113 2.12 2.17 -5.05
C GLY A 113 1.33 2.45 -6.31
N GLY A 114 1.98 2.41 -7.47
CA GLY A 114 1.30 2.41 -8.78
C GLY A 114 0.52 1.12 -9.07
N TYR A 115 0.08 0.41 -8.03
CA TYR A 115 -0.63 -0.86 -8.08
C TYR A 115 -1.67 -0.93 -6.95
N ASP A 116 -2.77 -1.63 -7.23
CA ASP A 116 -3.82 -1.91 -6.25
C ASP A 116 -3.70 -3.34 -5.68
N LYS A 117 -4.61 -3.68 -4.76
CA LYS A 117 -4.69 -5.02 -4.16
C LYS A 117 -4.92 -6.11 -5.21
N ASP A 118 -5.67 -5.81 -6.27
CA ASP A 118 -5.97 -6.76 -7.35
C ASP A 118 -4.73 -7.05 -8.19
N CYS A 119 -3.93 -6.04 -8.52
CA CYS A 119 -2.63 -6.18 -9.17
C CYS A 119 -1.71 -7.10 -8.36
N ALA A 120 -1.56 -6.85 -7.06
CA ALA A 120 -0.77 -7.69 -6.17
C ALA A 120 -1.28 -9.14 -6.13
N SER A 121 -2.60 -9.33 -6.03
CA SER A 121 -3.24 -10.65 -6.05
C SER A 121 -2.96 -11.42 -7.35
N ARG A 122 -3.08 -10.74 -8.50
CA ARG A 122 -2.79 -11.34 -9.82
C ARG A 122 -1.34 -11.75 -9.98
N VAL A 123 -0.40 -10.96 -9.48
CA VAL A 123 1.04 -11.31 -9.51
C VAL A 123 1.28 -12.57 -8.67
N ARG A 124 0.73 -12.64 -7.45
CA ARG A 124 0.84 -13.83 -6.58
C ARG A 124 0.22 -15.07 -7.24
N MET A 125 -0.97 -14.92 -7.84
CA MET A 125 -1.64 -16.00 -8.57
C MET A 125 -0.77 -16.53 -9.71
N ARG A 126 -0.21 -15.63 -10.53
CA ARG A 126 0.64 -16.02 -11.65
C ARG A 126 1.92 -16.73 -11.19
N ILE A 127 2.53 -16.28 -10.10
CA ILE A 127 3.69 -16.94 -9.50
C ILE A 127 3.33 -18.37 -9.05
N ARG A 128 2.17 -18.55 -8.41
CA ARG A 128 1.68 -19.88 -8.00
C ARG A 128 1.42 -20.80 -9.18
N GLU A 129 0.83 -20.29 -10.27
CA GLU A 129 0.63 -21.06 -11.51
C GLU A 129 1.96 -21.53 -12.11
N ILE A 130 2.95 -20.64 -12.17
CA ILE A 130 4.28 -20.98 -12.69
C ILE A 130 4.95 -22.02 -11.79
N ALA A 131 4.92 -21.84 -10.47
CA ALA A 131 5.49 -22.78 -9.51
C ALA A 131 4.82 -24.16 -9.64
N ALA A 132 3.49 -24.21 -9.67
CA ALA A 132 2.73 -25.45 -9.86
C ALA A 132 3.07 -26.16 -11.18
N SER A 133 3.24 -25.41 -12.28
CA SER A 133 3.64 -25.97 -13.58
C SER A 133 5.04 -26.62 -13.56
N ARG A 134 5.88 -26.24 -12.59
CA ARG A 134 7.24 -26.76 -12.39
C ARG A 134 7.35 -27.74 -11.22
N GLY A 135 6.23 -28.10 -10.58
CA GLY A 135 6.23 -28.96 -9.40
C GLY A 135 6.80 -28.31 -8.13
N GLU A 136 6.88 -26.98 -8.11
CA GLU A 136 7.36 -26.18 -6.99
C GLU A 136 6.19 -25.57 -6.21
N VAL A 137 6.45 -25.13 -4.97
CA VAL A 137 5.48 -24.43 -4.13
C VAL A 137 5.95 -23.01 -3.88
N ALA A 138 5.15 -22.03 -4.30
CA ALA A 138 5.41 -20.62 -3.99
C ALA A 138 4.79 -20.25 -2.64
N VAL A 139 5.63 -19.78 -1.71
CA VAL A 139 5.26 -19.41 -0.35
C VAL A 139 5.39 -17.90 -0.17
N PHE A 140 4.29 -17.27 0.22
CA PHE A 140 4.22 -15.86 0.62
C PHE A 140 3.99 -15.81 2.12
N LEU A 141 4.95 -15.26 2.85
CA LEU A 141 4.97 -15.23 4.31
C LEU A 141 4.49 -13.87 4.82
N MET A 142 3.71 -13.92 5.88
CA MET A 142 3.40 -12.74 6.68
C MET A 142 4.66 -12.22 7.38
N ASP A 143 4.74 -10.91 7.59
CA ASP A 143 5.99 -10.29 8.07
C ASP A 143 6.40 -10.73 9.48
N TRP A 144 5.44 -11.00 10.36
CA TRP A 144 5.68 -11.50 11.73
C TRP A 144 6.11 -12.97 11.80
N PHE A 145 6.08 -13.71 10.69
CA PHE A 145 6.40 -15.12 10.65
C PHE A 145 7.92 -15.35 10.55
N ASP A 146 8.49 -16.25 11.35
CA ASP A 146 9.84 -16.76 11.10
C ASP A 146 9.77 -17.95 10.14
N ALA A 147 10.43 -17.80 8.99
CA ALA A 147 10.51 -18.83 7.96
C ALA A 147 11.24 -20.10 8.45
N ARG A 148 12.10 -19.99 9.48
CA ARG A 148 12.86 -21.12 10.03
C ARG A 148 12.07 -21.97 11.02
N ALA A 149 11.04 -21.39 11.64
CA ALA A 149 10.21 -22.06 12.65
C ALA A 149 8.71 -21.80 12.46
N PRO A 150 8.15 -22.06 11.26
CA PRO A 150 6.81 -21.62 10.87
C PRO A 150 5.70 -22.18 11.76
N VAL A 151 5.78 -23.47 12.10
CA VAL A 151 4.78 -24.16 12.94
C VAL A 151 4.79 -23.59 14.36
N GLU A 152 5.97 -23.33 14.90
CA GLU A 152 6.13 -22.81 16.26
C GLU A 152 5.65 -21.35 16.35
N CYS A 153 5.98 -20.50 15.37
CA CYS A 153 5.45 -19.13 15.30
C CYS A 153 3.91 -19.12 15.27
N ASN A 154 3.30 -19.96 14.43
CA ASN A 154 1.86 -20.06 14.33
C ASN A 154 1.21 -20.59 15.63
N ARG A 155 1.87 -21.54 16.32
CA ARG A 155 1.40 -22.01 17.63
C ARG A 155 1.47 -20.90 18.67
N LYS A 156 2.63 -20.23 18.77
CA LYS A 156 2.87 -19.20 19.78
C LYS A 156 1.95 -17.99 19.63
N ILE A 157 1.72 -17.50 18.41
CA ILE A 157 0.81 -16.36 18.22
C ILE A 157 -0.63 -16.69 18.65
N ARG A 158 -1.07 -17.94 18.46
CA ARG A 158 -2.39 -18.41 18.91
C ARG A 158 -2.47 -18.50 20.43
N GLU A 159 -1.42 -19.03 21.07
CA GLU A 159 -1.32 -19.07 22.54
C GLU A 159 -1.37 -17.65 23.13
N CYS A 160 -0.62 -16.72 22.54
CA CYS A 160 -0.65 -15.30 22.91
C CYS A 160 -2.05 -14.70 22.73
N ALA A 161 -2.71 -14.96 21.60
CA ALA A 161 -4.05 -14.45 21.32
C ALA A 161 -5.10 -14.97 22.32
N VAL A 162 -5.06 -16.26 22.66
CA VAL A 162 -5.95 -16.86 23.66
C VAL A 162 -5.69 -16.27 25.04
N THR A 163 -4.42 -16.14 25.42
CA THR A 163 -4.03 -15.55 26.72
C THR A 163 -4.51 -14.10 26.82
N LEU A 164 -4.28 -13.29 25.79
CA LEU A 164 -4.72 -11.90 25.75
C LEU A 164 -6.25 -11.80 25.79
N ALA A 165 -6.97 -12.66 25.06
CA ALA A 165 -8.42 -12.70 25.08
C ALA A 165 -8.96 -13.02 26.48
N GLN A 166 -8.34 -13.96 27.19
CA GLN A 166 -8.71 -14.29 28.58
C GLN A 166 -8.45 -13.11 29.51
N ARG A 167 -7.26 -12.49 29.45
CA ARG A 167 -6.93 -11.34 30.30
C ARG A 167 -7.85 -10.15 30.06
N LEU A 168 -8.17 -9.86 28.80
CA LEU A 168 -9.14 -8.83 28.46
C LEU A 168 -10.52 -9.17 29.05
N GLN A 169 -10.92 -10.44 28.99
CA GLN A 169 -12.19 -10.88 29.55
C GLN A 169 -12.22 -10.67 31.07
N ASP A 170 -11.16 -11.05 31.78
CA ASP A 170 -11.02 -10.84 33.23
C ASP A 170 -11.15 -9.35 33.59
N VAL A 171 -10.44 -8.47 32.88
CA VAL A 171 -10.49 -7.01 33.12
C VAL A 171 -11.88 -6.42 32.84
N VAL A 172 -12.54 -6.89 31.78
CA VAL A 172 -13.91 -6.45 31.47
C VAL A 172 -14.88 -6.92 32.55
N ASP A 173 -14.75 -8.16 33.02
CA ASP A 173 -15.63 -8.70 34.05
C ASP A 173 -15.40 -8.01 35.39
N GLU A 174 -14.16 -7.64 35.73
CA GLU A 174 -13.85 -6.80 36.89
C GLU A 174 -14.50 -5.42 36.79
N TYR A 175 -14.40 -4.75 35.63
CA TYR A 175 -15.07 -3.48 35.40
C TYR A 175 -16.61 -3.61 35.52
N MET A 176 -17.19 -4.64 34.90
CA MET A 176 -18.64 -4.87 34.96
C MET A 176 -19.12 -5.22 36.37
N ALA A 177 -18.28 -5.86 37.20
CA ALA A 177 -18.59 -6.13 38.60
C ALA A 177 -18.55 -4.85 39.47
N ALA A 178 -17.65 -3.91 39.15
CA ALA A 178 -17.51 -2.66 39.90
C ALA A 178 -18.48 -1.56 39.46
N CYS A 179 -18.76 -1.48 38.15
CA CYS A 179 -19.43 -0.33 37.52
C CYS A 179 -20.56 -0.75 36.56
N GLY A 180 -20.97 -2.01 36.57
CA GLY A 180 -22.06 -2.50 35.72
C GLY A 180 -23.38 -1.83 36.03
N VAL A 181 -24.22 -1.62 35.00
CA VAL A 181 -25.62 -1.24 35.19
C VAL A 181 -26.27 -2.25 36.12
N GLU A 182 -26.97 -1.78 37.14
CA GLU A 182 -27.70 -2.60 38.09
C GLU A 182 -29.17 -2.70 37.70
N LEU A 183 -29.80 -3.82 38.02
CA LEU A 183 -31.23 -3.98 37.86
C LEU A 183 -31.94 -3.19 38.96
N VAL A 184 -32.48 -2.02 38.60
CA VAL A 184 -33.29 -1.21 39.51
C VAL A 184 -34.73 -1.70 39.47
N VAL A 185 -35.28 -2.05 40.63
CA VAL A 185 -36.67 -2.44 40.82
C VAL A 185 -37.27 -1.57 41.93
N ASP A 186 -38.33 -0.83 41.60
CA ASP A 186 -38.94 0.14 42.53
C ASP A 186 -39.63 -0.56 43.72
N GLU A 187 -40.14 -1.78 43.56
CA GLU A 187 -40.62 -2.67 44.64
C GLU A 187 -40.99 -4.06 44.09
N GLY A 188 -40.48 -5.16 44.67
CA GLY A 188 -40.86 -6.53 44.32
C GLY A 188 -39.93 -7.25 43.33
N SER A 189 -40.41 -8.33 42.72
CA SER A 189 -39.65 -9.07 41.69
C SER A 189 -39.71 -8.34 40.34
N PRO A 190 -38.61 -8.29 39.57
CA PRO A 190 -38.58 -7.61 38.28
C PRO A 190 -39.66 -8.15 37.36
N ASN A 191 -40.39 -7.27 36.69
CA ASN A 191 -41.25 -7.71 35.60
C ASN A 191 -40.38 -8.12 34.39
N GLN A 192 -40.98 -8.86 33.45
CA GLN A 192 -40.26 -9.37 32.29
C GLN A 192 -39.61 -8.24 31.45
N PHE A 193 -40.28 -7.10 31.36
CA PHE A 193 -39.81 -5.96 30.59
C PHE A 193 -38.55 -5.31 31.21
N GLU A 194 -38.55 -5.10 32.52
CA GLU A 194 -37.39 -4.60 33.28
C GLU A 194 -36.20 -5.55 33.18
N GLY A 195 -36.45 -6.87 33.29
CA GLY A 195 -35.43 -7.88 33.09
C GLY A 195 -34.82 -7.85 31.69
N ASP A 196 -35.65 -7.77 30.64
CA ASP A 196 -35.20 -7.72 29.25
C ASP A 196 -34.43 -6.43 28.93
N GLN A 197 -34.86 -5.29 29.48
CA GLN A 197 -34.15 -4.02 29.36
C GLN A 197 -32.78 -4.07 30.04
N TYR A 198 -32.71 -4.54 31.28
CA TYR A 198 -31.47 -4.71 32.01
C TYR A 198 -30.47 -5.58 31.25
N LEU A 199 -30.90 -6.76 30.75
CA LEU A 199 -30.03 -7.66 29.99
C LEU A 199 -29.47 -6.97 28.73
N THR A 200 -30.32 -6.19 28.06
CA THR A 200 -29.93 -5.43 26.87
C THR A 200 -28.91 -4.34 27.19
N GLU A 201 -29.13 -3.57 28.25
CA GLU A 201 -28.23 -2.49 28.67
C GLU A 201 -26.90 -3.04 29.18
N PHE A 202 -26.94 -4.07 30.01
CA PHE A 202 -25.75 -4.77 30.49
C PHE A 202 -24.89 -5.30 29.34
N ALA A 203 -25.51 -5.95 28.34
CA ALA A 203 -24.80 -6.44 27.17
C ALA A 203 -24.17 -5.32 26.33
N LYS A 204 -24.89 -4.19 26.17
CA LYS A 204 -24.39 -3.00 25.46
C LYS A 204 -23.21 -2.38 26.20
N GLN A 205 -23.33 -2.18 27.51
CA GLN A 205 -22.27 -1.62 28.34
C GLN A 205 -21.04 -2.52 28.31
N ARG A 206 -21.17 -3.84 28.50
CA ARG A 206 -20.06 -4.79 28.44
C ARG A 206 -19.30 -4.73 27.11
N LYS A 207 -20.04 -4.66 25.99
CA LYS A 207 -19.43 -4.52 24.66
C LYS A 207 -18.70 -3.18 24.50
N ALA A 208 -19.30 -2.08 24.98
CA ALA A 208 -18.71 -0.75 24.91
C ALA A 208 -17.46 -0.63 25.79
N ALA A 209 -17.52 -1.12 27.03
CA ALA A 209 -16.41 -1.17 27.98
C ALA A 209 -15.23 -1.94 27.40
N ARG A 210 -15.47 -3.15 26.86
CA ARG A 210 -14.43 -3.94 26.19
C ARG A 210 -13.73 -3.18 25.07
N SER A 211 -14.50 -2.51 24.22
CA SER A 211 -13.96 -1.71 23.12
C SER A 211 -13.14 -0.52 23.63
N HIS A 212 -13.64 0.18 24.64
CA HIS A 212 -12.98 1.35 25.21
C HIS A 212 -11.67 0.97 25.93
N ILE A 213 -11.68 -0.09 26.73
CA ILE A 213 -10.48 -0.64 27.38
C ILE A 213 -9.41 -1.00 26.34
N LEU A 214 -9.80 -1.64 25.23
CA LEU A 214 -8.86 -1.97 24.16
C LEU A 214 -8.23 -0.73 23.51
N LYS A 215 -9.01 0.32 23.27
CA LYS A 215 -8.51 1.58 22.69
C LYS A 215 -7.53 2.30 23.63
N LEU A 216 -7.77 2.24 24.94
CA LEU A 216 -6.88 2.83 25.94
C LEU A 216 -5.58 2.01 26.11
N ALA A 217 -5.67 0.69 26.04
CA ALA A 217 -4.52 -0.20 26.24
C ALA A 217 -3.62 -0.35 25.00
N ILE A 218 -4.18 -0.23 23.79
CA ILE A 218 -3.46 -0.43 22.53
C ILE A 218 -3.75 0.77 21.62
N PRO A 219 -2.82 1.74 21.51
CA PRO A 219 -3.00 2.98 20.74
C PRO A 219 -3.45 2.74 19.30
N GLU A 220 -2.94 1.68 18.67
CA GLU A 220 -3.17 1.35 17.26
C GLU A 220 -4.57 0.76 16.98
N VAL A 221 -5.34 0.43 18.02
CA VAL A 221 -6.72 -0.09 17.87
C VAL A 221 -7.72 1.05 17.66
N GLY A 222 -7.43 2.24 18.17
CA GLY A 222 -8.25 3.44 17.99
C GLY A 222 -7.73 4.33 16.86
N SER A 223 -8.64 5.02 16.17
CA SER A 223 -8.27 6.11 15.26
C SER A 223 -8.05 7.45 15.99
N GLU A 224 -8.49 7.53 17.24
CA GLU A 224 -8.48 8.74 18.06
C GLU A 224 -7.33 8.64 19.08
N PRO A 225 -6.57 9.72 19.32
CA PRO A 225 -5.51 9.72 20.33
C PRO A 225 -6.04 9.39 21.74
N ILE A 226 -5.23 8.67 22.52
CA ILE A 226 -5.60 8.24 23.89
C ILE A 226 -5.96 9.43 24.78
N SER A 227 -5.25 10.55 24.67
CA SER A 227 -5.53 11.76 25.46
C SER A 227 -6.96 12.27 25.23
N VAL A 228 -7.40 12.33 23.98
CA VAL A 228 -8.75 12.78 23.61
C VAL A 228 -9.82 11.79 24.09
N LEU A 229 -9.51 10.49 24.05
CA LEU A 229 -10.40 9.45 24.59
C LEU A 229 -10.65 9.62 26.09
N ILE A 230 -9.59 9.91 26.85
CA ILE A 230 -9.65 10.11 28.30
C ILE A 230 -10.41 11.41 28.61
N GLU A 231 -10.02 12.53 27.99
CA GLU A 231 -10.65 13.84 28.19
C GLU A 231 -12.17 13.77 27.95
N ARG A 232 -12.61 13.18 26.84
CA ARG A 232 -14.03 13.02 26.55
C ARG A 232 -14.77 12.16 27.59
N ALA A 233 -14.13 11.11 28.09
CA ALA A 233 -14.72 10.25 29.10
C ALA A 233 -14.85 10.99 30.45
N GLU A 234 -13.84 11.76 30.82
CA GLU A 234 -13.85 12.63 32.01
C GLU A 234 -14.93 13.71 31.89
N GLU A 235 -15.03 14.41 30.76
CA GLU A 235 -16.09 15.40 30.50
C GLU A 235 -17.49 14.80 30.69
N GLN A 236 -17.73 13.59 30.18
CA GLN A 236 -19.01 12.90 30.33
C GLN A 236 -19.28 12.50 31.80
N ALA A 237 -18.27 11.97 32.50
CA ALA A 237 -18.39 11.60 33.90
C ALA A 237 -18.66 12.84 34.78
N ASN A 238 -17.90 13.92 34.56
CA ASN A 238 -18.04 15.20 35.24
C ASN A 238 -19.39 15.87 34.96
N GLY A 239 -19.86 15.82 33.71
CA GLY A 239 -21.18 16.31 33.32
C GLY A 239 -22.32 15.57 34.04
N LEU A 240 -22.25 14.24 34.14
CA LEU A 240 -23.21 13.44 34.90
C LEU A 240 -23.09 13.67 36.41
N GLY A 241 -21.87 13.84 36.92
CA GLY A 241 -21.58 14.18 38.32
C GLY A 241 -21.92 15.61 38.71
N ARG A 242 -22.35 16.47 37.76
CA ARG A 242 -22.58 17.91 37.94
C ARG A 242 -21.36 18.66 38.50
N MET A 243 -20.15 18.20 38.15
CA MET A 243 -18.89 18.86 38.48
C MET A 243 -18.16 19.27 37.21
N PRO A 244 -18.64 20.29 36.47
CA PRO A 244 -17.95 20.74 35.26
C PRO A 244 -16.61 21.37 35.62
N ASP A 245 -15.52 20.82 35.09
CA ASP A 245 -14.23 21.49 35.09
C ASP A 245 -14.29 22.77 34.24
N ALA A 246 -13.35 23.69 34.51
CA ALA A 246 -13.26 24.94 33.76
C ALA A 246 -12.92 24.66 32.28
N VAL A 247 -13.76 25.14 31.37
CA VAL A 247 -13.58 24.97 29.91
C VAL A 247 -12.28 25.65 29.48
N MET A 248 -11.26 24.87 29.09
CA MET A 248 -10.11 25.41 28.38
C MET A 248 -10.46 25.60 26.90
N GLY A 249 -10.07 26.74 26.34
CA GLY A 249 -10.31 27.04 24.93
C GLY A 249 -9.56 26.05 24.04
N LYS A 250 -10.27 25.37 23.14
CA LYS A 250 -9.66 24.53 22.10
C LYS A 250 -8.81 25.40 21.18
N VAL A 251 -7.56 24.98 20.97
CA VAL A 251 -6.73 25.48 19.88
C VAL A 251 -7.05 24.65 18.64
N ASP A 252 -7.43 25.30 17.55
CA ASP A 252 -7.76 24.62 16.30
C ASP A 252 -6.54 23.85 15.78
N SER A 253 -6.66 22.53 15.65
CA SER A 253 -5.69 21.70 14.96
C SER A 253 -5.92 21.82 13.45
N TYR A 254 -4.97 22.39 12.72
CA TYR A 254 -5.01 22.49 11.27
C TYR A 254 -4.48 21.22 10.61
N ASP A 255 -5.38 20.48 9.94
CA ASP A 255 -5.05 19.41 8.99
C ASP A 255 -4.43 20.02 7.71
N GLY A 256 -3.13 20.27 7.73
CA GLY A 256 -2.40 20.87 6.61
C GLY A 256 -1.26 19.97 6.14
N TYR A 257 -1.42 19.41 4.93
CA TYR A 257 -0.45 18.82 4.00
C TYR A 257 0.88 18.29 4.56
N SER A 258 1.12 16.99 4.39
CA SER A 258 2.43 16.38 4.63
C SER A 258 3.30 16.50 3.36
N LEU A 259 4.39 17.26 3.46
CA LEU A 259 5.43 17.33 2.44
C LEU A 259 6.20 16.01 2.37
N GLU A 260 6.75 15.67 1.20
CA GLU A 260 7.55 14.46 1.04
C GLU A 260 8.93 14.69 1.71
N PRO A 261 9.31 13.90 2.74
CA PRO A 261 10.60 14.07 3.39
C PRO A 261 11.71 13.81 2.38
N THR A 262 12.56 14.82 2.16
CA THR A 262 13.64 14.76 1.16
C THR A 262 14.83 13.92 1.62
N GLY A 263 14.86 13.49 2.89
CA GLY A 263 15.84 12.56 3.45
C GLY A 263 17.28 13.08 3.42
N SER A 264 17.46 14.39 3.26
CA SER A 264 18.77 15.04 3.09
C SER A 264 19.27 15.75 4.35
N ASN A 265 18.41 15.95 5.36
CA ASN A 265 18.79 16.59 6.62
C ASN A 265 17.93 16.11 7.80
N PRO A 266 18.46 15.26 8.70
CA PRO A 266 17.74 14.72 9.85
C PRO A 266 17.22 15.79 10.83
N PHE A 267 17.85 16.97 10.86
CA PHE A 267 17.38 18.08 11.68
C PHE A 267 16.14 18.75 11.06
N LEU A 268 16.12 18.94 9.73
CA LEU A 268 14.94 19.47 9.06
C LEU A 268 13.80 18.46 9.08
N ASP A 269 14.09 17.17 8.94
CA ASP A 269 13.10 16.09 9.07
C ASP A 269 12.49 16.08 10.50
N TYR A 270 13.31 16.26 11.54
CA TYR A 270 12.81 16.39 12.93
C TYR A 270 11.98 17.66 13.14
N VAL A 271 12.45 18.80 12.65
CA VAL A 271 11.77 20.10 12.79
C VAL A 271 10.46 20.12 11.97
N GLU A 272 10.41 19.41 10.85
CA GLU A 272 9.21 19.17 10.04
C GLU A 272 8.24 18.21 10.73
N ASP A 273 8.73 17.11 11.33
CA ASP A 273 7.94 16.18 12.16
C ASP A 273 7.33 16.87 13.39
N GLN A 274 8.01 17.89 13.94
CA GLN A 274 7.48 18.73 15.02
C GLN A 274 6.52 19.84 14.52
N GLY A 275 6.33 19.99 13.20
CA GLY A 275 5.44 20.98 12.60
C GLY A 275 5.99 22.42 12.59
N TRP A 276 7.29 22.61 12.78
CA TRP A 276 7.90 23.94 12.97
C TRP A 276 8.28 24.65 11.65
N LEU A 277 8.33 23.93 10.53
CA LEU A 277 8.58 24.49 9.21
C LEU A 277 7.25 24.75 8.48
N ARG A 278 6.55 25.82 8.88
CA ARG A 278 5.49 26.41 8.07
C ARG A 278 5.81 27.88 7.79
N PRO A 279 5.94 28.32 6.52
CA PRO A 279 6.16 29.74 6.18
C PRO A 279 5.05 30.65 6.74
N GLU A 280 3.84 30.12 6.84
CA GLU A 280 2.64 30.83 7.29
C GLU A 280 2.64 31.14 8.80
N HIS A 281 3.53 30.54 9.59
CA HIS A 281 3.61 30.73 11.04
C HIS A 281 4.62 31.79 11.49
N TYR A 282 5.36 32.40 10.55
CA TYR A 282 6.33 33.44 10.89
C TYR A 282 6.33 34.56 9.86
N ALA A 283 5.26 35.37 9.83
CA ALA A 283 5.25 36.64 9.08
C ALA A 283 6.48 37.52 9.41
N GLU A 284 6.96 37.41 10.66
CA GLU A 284 8.15 38.08 11.19
C GLU A 284 9.46 37.57 10.55
N VAL A 285 9.50 36.31 10.10
CA VAL A 285 10.67 35.71 9.43
C VAL A 285 10.67 36.07 7.95
N GLU A 286 9.52 36.18 7.28
CA GLU A 286 9.44 36.74 5.92
C GLU A 286 9.91 38.20 5.88
N GLU A 287 9.51 39.03 6.84
CA GLU A 287 10.01 40.40 6.98
C GLU A 287 11.53 40.44 7.24
N SER A 288 12.04 39.50 8.06
CA SER A 288 13.46 39.41 8.36
C SER A 288 14.30 38.98 7.16
N ILE A 289 13.81 38.03 6.35
CA ILE A 289 14.48 37.57 5.12
C ILE A 289 14.44 38.66 4.04
N ALA A 290 13.31 39.34 3.87
CA ALA A 290 13.17 40.46 2.93
C ALA A 290 14.08 41.65 3.31
N ASN A 291 14.26 41.91 4.60
CA ASN A 291 15.15 42.97 5.09
C ASN A 291 16.65 42.59 5.04
N LEU A 292 16.98 41.30 4.94
CA LEU A 292 18.37 40.81 4.83
C LEU A 292 18.87 40.70 3.37
N GLY A 293 18.01 40.98 2.38
CA GLY A 293 18.43 41.18 0.98
C GLY A 293 18.94 39.93 0.27
N TYR A 294 18.33 38.77 0.52
CA TYR A 294 18.45 37.58 -0.33
C TYR A 294 17.30 37.50 -1.34
#